data_AF-A0A842MTY1-F1
#
_entry.id   AF-A0A842MTY1-F1
#
_cell.length_a   1.000
_cell.length_b   1.000
_cell.length_c   1.000
_cell.angle_alpha   90.00
_cell.angle_beta   90.00
_cell.angle_gamma   90.00
#
_symmetry.space_group_name_H-M   'P 1'
#
loop_
_entity.id
_entity.type
_entity.pdbx_description
1 polymer ?
#
loop_
_entity_poly.entity_id
_entity_poly.type
_entity_poly.pdbx_seq_one_letter_code
_entity_poly.pdbx_strand_id
1 'polypeptide(L)' 'AEEARKSSSYRVKFRRDQFLEMVRIAQPQRIYRVKNIHFFAFDGFVMYCQECTDAELGVRVIEAIEFSNEAWKKT' A
#
# COMPACT_ATOMS: atom_id res chain seq x y z
N ALA A 1 1.21 20.36 24.18
CA ALA A 1 0.63 20.52 22.84
C ALA A 1 1.78 20.79 21.90
N GLU A 2 2.03 20.07 20.82
CA GLU A 2 1.08 19.35 19.99
C GLU A 2 1.87 18.34 19.15
N GLU A 3 1.34 17.14 19.00
CA GLU A 3 1.91 15.96 18.34
C GLU A 3 2.00 16.13 16.81
N ALA A 4 2.58 17.23 16.34
CA ALA A 4 2.50 17.65 14.95
C ALA A 4 3.57 17.05 14.00
N ARG A 5 4.34 16.01 14.37
CA ARG A 5 5.55 15.65 13.58
C ARG A 5 5.83 14.18 13.27
N LYS A 6 4.86 13.29 13.35
CA LYS A 6 4.99 11.94 12.75
C LYS A 6 3.74 11.58 11.96
N SER A 7 3.52 12.26 10.84
CA SER A 7 2.62 11.74 9.80
C SER A 7 3.30 10.57 9.07
N SER A 8 3.70 9.54 9.82
CA SER A 8 4.04 8.24 9.24
C SER A 8 2.71 7.52 9.06
N SER A 9 2.19 7.49 7.84
CA SER A 9 1.16 6.51 7.49
C SER A 9 1.67 5.14 7.92
N TYR A 10 0.95 4.47 8.82
CA TYR A 10 1.36 3.16 9.32
C TYR A 10 1.40 2.19 8.13
N ARG A 11 2.58 1.65 7.84
CA ARG A 11 2.82 0.76 6.71
C ARG A 11 2.97 -0.66 7.20
N VAL A 12 2.28 -1.59 6.55
CA VAL A 12 2.32 -3.01 6.90
C VAL A 12 2.76 -3.81 5.67
N LYS A 13 3.87 -4.52 5.82
CA LYS A 13 4.39 -5.42 4.78
C LYS A 13 3.80 -6.81 4.98
N PHE A 14 3.29 -7.39 3.89
CA PHE A 14 2.77 -8.75 3.88
C PHE A 14 3.58 -9.65 2.96
N ARG A 15 3.59 -10.95 3.28
CA ARG A 15 3.90 -12.01 2.30
C ARG A 15 2.77 -12.13 1.29
N ARG A 16 3.05 -12.75 0.15
CA ARG A 16 2.08 -12.95 -0.95
C ARG A 16 0.69 -13.39 -0.48
N ASP A 17 0.60 -14.52 0.23
CA ASP A 17 -0.70 -15.12 0.60
C ASP A 17 -1.50 -14.23 1.55
N GLN A 18 -0.82 -13.59 2.50
CA GLN A 18 -1.42 -12.65 3.45
C GLN A 18 -1.90 -11.38 2.74
N PHE A 19 -1.15 -10.88 1.76
CA PHE A 19 -1.57 -9.71 1.00
C PHE A 19 -2.82 -10.01 0.17
N LEU A 20 -2.86 -11.18 -0.48
CA LEU A 20 -4.04 -11.64 -1.23
C LEU A 20 -5.26 -11.82 -0.31
N GLU A 21 -5.05 -12.29 0.92
CA GLU A 21 -6.11 -12.32 1.94
C GLU A 21 -6.63 -10.93 2.27
N MET A 22 -5.74 -9.95 2.48
CA MET A 22 -6.15 -8.57 2.72
C MET A 22 -6.87 -7.95 1.52
N VAL A 23 -6.47 -8.27 0.29
CA VAL A 23 -7.18 -7.83 -0.93
C VAL A 23 -8.59 -8.42 -0.97
N ARG A 24 -8.77 -9.69 -0.57
CA ARG A 24 -10.10 -10.32 -0.47
C ARG A 24 -10.98 -9.68 0.60
N ILE A 25 -10.43 -9.35 1.76
CA ILE A 25 -11.16 -8.73 2.87
C ILE A 25 -11.52 -7.28 2.55
N ALA A 26 -10.53 -6.49 2.10
CA ALA A 26 -10.68 -5.06 1.88
C ALA A 26 -11.43 -4.71 0.58
N GLN A 27 -11.46 -5.64 -0.38
CA GLN A 27 -12.02 -5.46 -1.72
C GLN A 27 -11.68 -4.09 -2.33
N PRO A 28 -10.38 -3.72 -2.41
CA PRO A 28 -10.00 -2.40 -2.87
C PRO A 28 -10.45 -2.19 -4.32
N GLN A 29 -11.01 -1.02 -4.63
CA GLN A 29 -11.39 -0.70 -6.02
C GLN A 29 -10.19 -0.54 -6.95
N ARG A 30 -9.02 -0.23 -6.37
CA ARG A 30 -7.77 0.07 -7.07
C ARG A 30 -6.60 -0.38 -6.20
N ILE A 31 -5.60 -0.97 -6.83
CA ILE A 31 -4.30 -1.24 -6.21
C ILE A 31 -3.25 -0.43 -6.97
N TYR A 32 -2.28 0.12 -6.25
CA TYR A 32 -1.20 0.88 -6.85
C TYR A 32 0.06 0.02 -6.95
N ARG A 33 0.88 0.28 -7.97
CA ARG A 33 2.17 -0.38 -8.13
C ARG A 33 3.29 0.62 -8.37
N VAL A 34 4.40 0.44 -7.65
CA VAL A 34 5.69 1.06 -7.98
C VAL A 34 6.75 -0.02 -8.08
N LYS A 35 7.34 -0.19 -9.26
CA LYS A 35 8.23 -1.33 -9.56
C LYS A 35 7.55 -2.65 -9.23
N ASN A 36 8.05 -3.41 -8.26
CA ASN A 36 7.48 -4.67 -7.79
C ASN A 36 6.64 -4.52 -6.51
N ILE A 37 6.39 -3.30 -6.03
CA ILE A 37 5.63 -3.05 -4.80
C ILE A 37 4.18 -2.78 -5.17
N HIS A 38 3.28 -3.68 -4.78
CA HIS A 38 1.83 -3.46 -4.82
C HIS A 38 1.35 -2.96 -3.47
N PHE A 39 0.47 -1.96 -3.47
CA PHE A 39 -0.04 -1.38 -2.24
C PHE A 39 -1.43 -0.77 -2.38
N PHE A 40 -2.15 -0.73 -1.27
CA PHE A 40 -3.43 -0.04 -1.12
C PHE A 40 -3.61 0.40 0.33
N ALA A 41 -4.56 1.30 0.57
CA ALA A 41 -4.91 1.74 1.91
C ALA A 41 -6.13 0.97 2.43
N PHE A 42 -6.07 0.49 3.67
CA PHE A 42 -7.17 -0.16 4.36
C PHE A 42 -7.05 0.06 5.87
N ASP A 43 -8.14 0.42 6.53
CA ASP A 43 -8.20 0.73 7.98
C ASP A 43 -7.13 1.71 8.49
N GLY A 44 -6.78 2.70 7.66
CA GLY A 44 -5.75 3.70 8.01
C GLY A 44 -4.31 3.21 7.87
N PHE A 45 -4.11 1.98 7.40
CA PHE A 45 -2.79 1.42 7.08
C PHE A 45 -2.56 1.41 5.58
N VAL A 46 -1.30 1.62 5.17
CA VAL A 46 -0.85 1.31 3.82
C VAL A 46 -0.30 -0.11 3.84
N MET A 47 -1.05 -1.02 3.23
CA MET A 47 -0.69 -2.42 3.12
C MET A 47 0.11 -2.61 1.83
N TYR A 48 1.22 -3.35 1.88
CA TYR A 48 2.03 -3.57 0.69
C TYR A 48 2.69 -4.96 0.61
N CYS A 49 2.94 -5.41 -0.61
CA CYS A 49 3.64 -6.66 -0.92
C CYS A 49 4.62 -6.47 -2.09
N GLN A 50 5.68 -7.29 -2.13
CA GLN A 50 6.69 -7.29 -3.18
C GLN A 50 6.72 -8.59 -4.02
N GLU A 51 5.87 -9.56 -3.65
CA GLU A 51 5.88 -10.94 -4.14
C GLU A 51 4.66 -11.24 -5.03
N CYS A 52 3.70 -10.31 -5.11
CA CYS A 52 2.49 -10.44 -5.92
C CYS A 52 2.73 -10.03 -7.37
N THR A 53 1.90 -10.55 -8.26
CA THR A 53 1.79 -10.14 -9.66
C THR A 53 0.42 -9.55 -9.92
N ASP A 54 0.31 -8.69 -10.95
CA ASP A 54 -0.95 -8.00 -11.27
C ASP A 54 -2.11 -8.98 -11.54
N ALA A 55 -1.80 -10.13 -12.16
CA ALA A 55 -2.79 -11.15 -12.52
C ALA A 55 -3.47 -11.78 -11.30
N GLU A 56 -2.79 -11.84 -10.16
CA GLU A 56 -3.31 -12.47 -8.94
C GLU A 56 -4.27 -11.58 -8.17
N LEU A 57 -4.18 -10.27 -8.38
CA LEU A 57 -4.93 -9.29 -7.60
C LEU A 57 -6.40 -9.22 -8.03
N GLY A 58 -6.70 -9.57 -9.28
CA GLY A 58 -8.08 -9.55 -9.83
C GLY A 58 -8.73 -8.16 -9.82
N VAL A 59 -7.94 -7.12 -9.58
CA VAL A 59 -8.36 -5.73 -9.41
C VAL A 59 -7.51 -4.86 -10.32
N ARG A 60 -8.06 -3.72 -10.76
CA ARG A 60 -7.32 -2.75 -11.56
C ARG A 60 -6.07 -2.27 -10.81
N VAL A 61 -4.91 -2.56 -11.40
CA VAL A 61 -3.60 -2.03 -10.95
C VAL A 61 -3.32 -0.71 -11.66
N ILE A 62 -2.93 0.31 -10.91
CA ILE A 62 -2.52 1.62 -11.41
C ILE A 62 -1.03 1.81 -11.12
N GLU A 63 -0.23 2.04 -12.16
CA GLU A 63 1.17 2.42 -11.97
C GLU A 63 1.26 3.81 -11.35
N ALA A 64 1.99 3.89 -10.24
CA ALA A 64 2.31 5.12 -9.55
C ALA A 64 3.77 5.51 -9.80
N ILE A 65 4.07 6.79 -9.62
CA ILE A 65 5.43 7.34 -9.84
C ILE A 65 6.36 6.96 -8.68
N GLU A 66 5.89 7.08 -7.44
CA GLU A 66 6.70 6.90 -6.25
C GLU A 66 5.92 6.19 -5.12
N PHE A 67 6.62 5.32 -4.40
CA PHE A 67 6.18 4.76 -3.11
C PHE A 67 7.11 5.34 -2.04
N SER A 68 6.75 6.51 -1.51
CA SER A 68 7.63 7.22 -0.58
C SER A 68 7.55 6.64 0.81
N ASN A 69 8.72 6.39 1.39
CA ASN A 69 8.83 5.96 2.78
C ASN A 69 9.01 7.12 3.76
N GLU A 70 9.21 8.34 3.26
CA GLU A 70 9.40 9.53 4.06
C GLU A 70 8.06 10.24 4.33
N ALA A 71 7.96 10.92 5.48
CA ALA A 71 6.86 11.85 5.69
C ALA A 71 7.01 13.01 4.69
N TRP A 72 5.91 13.43 4.06
CA TRP A 72 5.92 14.54 3.12
C TRP A 72 6.52 15.78 3.78
N LYS A 73 7.70 16.20 3.33
CA LYS A 73 8.33 17.44 3.79
C LYS A 73 7.55 18.59 3.15
N LYS A 74 6.76 19.31 3.95
CA LYS A 74 6.25 20.62 3.53
C LYS A 74 7.45 21.57 3.50
N THR A 75 7.94 21.88 2.31
CA THR A 75 8.83 23.03 2.09
C THR A 75 8.05 24.32 2.25
#